data_AF-A0A135RX88-F1
#
_entry.id   AF-A0A135RX88-F1
#
_cell.length_a   1.000
_cell.length_b   1.000
_cell.length_c   1.000
_cell.angle_alpha   90.00
_cell.angle_beta   90.00
_cell.angle_gamma   90.00
#
_symmetry.space_group_name_H-M   'P 1'
#
loop_
_entity.id
_entity.type
_entity.pdbx_description
1 polymer ?
#
loop_
_entity_poly.entity_id
_entity_poly.type
_entity_poly.pdbx_seq_one_letter_code
_entity_poly.pdbx_strand_id
1 'polypeptide(L)'
;MARSSSDTTPQSYEAFSGYRWSYHDSLQEGPIRSRAELFSASVDWNSLLHYAARRRNGSSCQLLRDIGLGYNHMVRIIQFDDGVRWVARLRMPPIGTSDAFENPDESADAVEHCEYNTISLVRQKTSIPIPEVHAVEARRDCDVKAPFMLMDCLPGNVGMDLGMKIPPRYKQEFIRHLAQMHVQLAAVQLPMIGAIVSRNGDGTYRQGPVPGLGGPFNTATEFFKAWAAKATFGMTDEKLRTASGQYADEIIPSVSSFPKSISNLASKLSARDHGPFPLCHGDFGHNNIIVDDEYRVLGLIDWEASFAGPWEMFADFPLTLSMVPPAIDVPWNYNEQGDPVTDDLKQQLADQQSYVAAVKEVEDSRGTGYFLSDALKDRKRQQLVTAMRLYQIGKVGWYSKMIDEFT
;
A
#
# COMPACT_ATOMS: atom_id res chain seq x y z
N MET A 1 -39.02 24.50 -4.60
CA MET A 1 -37.65 25.00 -4.78
C MET A 1 -36.88 23.97 -5.57
N ALA A 2 -36.46 24.36 -6.77
CA ALA A 2 -35.87 23.48 -7.77
C ALA A 2 -34.50 22.98 -7.33
N ARG A 3 -34.25 21.67 -7.46
CA ARG A 3 -32.92 21.07 -7.33
C ARG A 3 -32.13 21.43 -8.58
N SER A 4 -31.02 22.16 -8.43
CA SER A 4 -30.08 22.36 -9.52
C SER A 4 -29.42 21.02 -9.86
N SER A 5 -29.59 20.58 -11.08
CA SER A 5 -28.76 19.57 -11.72
C SER A 5 -27.32 20.06 -11.77
N SER A 6 -26.42 19.33 -11.12
CA SER A 6 -24.98 19.51 -11.34
C SER A 6 -24.63 18.93 -12.71
N ASP A 7 -24.40 19.81 -13.67
CA ASP A 7 -23.73 19.48 -14.93
C ASP A 7 -22.31 18.99 -14.62
N THR A 8 -22.09 17.68 -14.64
CA THR A 8 -20.75 17.10 -14.75
C THR A 8 -20.36 17.08 -16.22
N THR A 9 -19.74 18.16 -16.68
CA THR A 9 -18.94 18.14 -17.92
C THR A 9 -17.84 17.07 -17.80
N PRO A 10 -17.60 16.23 -18.82
CA PRO A 10 -16.45 15.33 -18.82
C PRO A 10 -15.17 16.17 -18.73
N GLN A 11 -14.34 15.92 -17.73
CA GLN A 11 -12.97 16.46 -17.73
C GLN A 11 -12.30 16.01 -19.04
N SER A 12 -11.92 16.97 -19.90
CA SER A 12 -11.14 16.64 -21.08
C SER A 12 -9.79 16.10 -20.60
N TYR A 13 -9.53 14.83 -20.88
CA TYR A 13 -8.23 14.20 -20.65
C TYR A 13 -7.24 14.66 -21.73
N GLU A 14 -7.04 15.99 -21.87
CA GLU A 14 -6.09 16.60 -22.83
C GLU A 14 -4.62 16.22 -22.56
N ALA A 15 -4.39 15.55 -21.44
CA ALA A 15 -3.13 15.41 -20.72
C ALA A 15 -2.76 13.93 -20.49
N PHE A 16 -3.28 13.03 -21.32
CA PHE A 16 -3.01 11.59 -21.24
C PHE A 16 -2.60 11.00 -22.60
N SER A 17 -1.33 10.68 -22.72
CA SER A 17 -0.67 10.11 -23.91
C SER A 17 -0.84 8.59 -24.04
N GLY A 18 -1.40 7.92 -23.03
CA GLY A 18 -1.67 6.48 -23.02
C GLY A 18 -1.07 5.74 -21.83
N TYR A 19 -1.48 4.48 -21.68
CA TYR A 19 -0.97 3.58 -20.64
C TYR A 19 0.44 3.14 -20.99
N ARG A 20 1.32 3.14 -19.98
CA ARG A 20 2.73 2.74 -20.08
C ARG A 20 2.98 1.38 -19.42
N TRP A 21 1.98 0.50 -19.48
CA TRP A 21 1.99 -0.83 -18.85
C TRP A 21 2.92 -1.80 -19.60
N SER A 22 4.23 -1.56 -19.50
CA SER A 22 5.24 -2.38 -20.18
C SER A 22 5.80 -3.52 -19.32
N TYR A 23 5.41 -3.60 -18.04
CA TYR A 23 6.02 -4.55 -17.10
C TYR A 23 5.83 -6.00 -17.53
N HIS A 24 4.60 -6.36 -17.95
CA HIS A 24 4.28 -7.69 -18.48
C HIS A 24 5.22 -8.10 -19.63
N ASP A 25 5.39 -7.23 -20.62
CA ASP A 25 6.20 -7.52 -21.81
C ASP A 25 7.71 -7.49 -21.53
N SER A 26 8.12 -6.81 -20.46
CA SER A 26 9.53 -6.73 -20.03
C SER A 26 9.99 -7.94 -19.20
N LEU A 27 9.06 -8.83 -18.79
CA LEU A 27 9.38 -9.96 -17.95
C LEU A 27 10.37 -10.91 -18.64
N GLN A 28 11.47 -11.19 -17.93
CA GLN A 28 12.42 -12.22 -18.32
C GLN A 28 11.84 -13.62 -18.07
N GLU A 29 12.41 -14.63 -18.73
CA GLU A 29 12.07 -16.03 -18.44
C GLU A 29 12.28 -16.33 -16.95
N GLY A 30 11.28 -16.94 -16.33
CA GLY A 30 11.30 -17.25 -14.91
C GLY A 30 9.90 -17.41 -14.31
N PRO A 31 9.83 -17.67 -12.99
CA PRO A 31 8.58 -18.04 -12.33
C PRO A 31 7.46 -17.01 -12.47
N ILE A 32 7.80 -15.72 -12.47
CA ILE A 32 6.82 -14.63 -12.59
C ILE A 32 6.18 -14.61 -13.98
N ARG A 33 6.99 -14.73 -15.03
CA ARG A 33 6.51 -14.78 -16.41
C ARG A 33 5.65 -16.02 -16.65
N SER A 34 6.15 -17.19 -16.27
CA SER A 34 5.40 -18.44 -16.42
C SER A 34 4.07 -18.39 -15.66
N ARG A 35 4.05 -17.82 -14.45
CA ARG A 35 2.81 -17.60 -13.68
C ARG A 35 1.82 -16.71 -14.42
N ALA A 36 2.27 -15.59 -14.97
CA ALA A 36 1.40 -14.66 -15.69
C ALA A 36 0.84 -15.28 -16.98
N GLU A 37 1.68 -15.97 -17.76
CA GLU A 37 1.27 -16.64 -19.00
C GLU A 37 0.26 -17.77 -18.74
N LEU A 38 0.55 -18.65 -17.77
CA LEU A 38 -0.36 -19.74 -17.38
C LEU A 38 -1.67 -19.20 -16.85
N PHE A 39 -1.63 -18.15 -16.01
CA PHE A 39 -2.83 -17.52 -15.50
C PHE A 39 -3.67 -16.93 -16.64
N SER A 40 -3.06 -16.17 -17.56
CA SER A 40 -3.76 -15.57 -18.70
C SER A 40 -4.47 -16.62 -19.57
N ALA A 41 -3.85 -17.78 -19.76
CA ALA A 41 -4.42 -18.90 -20.52
C ALA A 41 -5.55 -19.61 -19.77
N SER A 42 -5.56 -19.57 -18.44
CA SER A 42 -6.58 -20.22 -17.60
C SER A 42 -7.88 -19.42 -17.45
N VAL A 43 -7.84 -18.09 -17.65
CA VAL A 43 -8.98 -17.20 -17.48
C VAL A 43 -9.95 -17.31 -18.66
N ASP A 44 -11.25 -17.43 -18.36
CA ASP A 44 -12.30 -17.31 -19.37
C ASP A 44 -12.67 -15.84 -19.61
N TRP A 45 -11.98 -15.22 -20.57
CA TRP A 45 -12.19 -13.83 -20.96
C TRP A 45 -13.58 -13.55 -21.55
N ASN A 46 -14.22 -14.53 -22.19
CA ASN A 46 -15.56 -14.34 -22.73
C ASN A 46 -16.59 -14.28 -21.60
N SER A 47 -16.45 -15.15 -20.59
CA SER A 47 -17.26 -15.10 -19.38
C SER A 47 -17.08 -13.77 -18.63
N LEU A 48 -15.85 -13.22 -18.59
CA LEU A 48 -15.59 -11.90 -18.00
C LEU A 48 -16.32 -10.78 -18.76
N LEU A 49 -16.23 -10.76 -20.10
CA LEU A 49 -16.91 -9.75 -20.93
C LEU A 49 -18.44 -9.86 -20.80
N HIS A 50 -19.01 -11.07 -20.81
CA HIS A 50 -20.43 -11.27 -20.55
C HIS A 50 -20.84 -10.80 -19.15
N TYR A 51 -20.00 -11.02 -18.14
CA TYR A 51 -20.25 -10.52 -16.79
C TYR A 51 -20.26 -8.99 -16.77
N ALA A 52 -19.25 -8.34 -17.34
CA ALA A 52 -19.13 -6.89 -17.41
C ALA A 52 -20.30 -6.25 -18.18
N ALA A 53 -20.66 -6.81 -19.34
CA ALA A 53 -21.81 -6.37 -20.13
C ALA A 53 -23.11 -6.42 -19.32
N ARG A 54 -23.38 -7.54 -18.61
CA ARG A 54 -24.58 -7.65 -17.74
C ARG A 54 -24.59 -6.60 -16.63
N ARG A 55 -23.44 -6.34 -16.00
CA ARG A 55 -23.32 -5.30 -14.97
C ARG A 55 -23.54 -3.89 -15.50
N ARG A 56 -23.37 -3.69 -16.81
CA ARG A 56 -23.55 -2.41 -17.50
C ARG A 56 -24.75 -2.44 -18.45
N ASN A 57 -25.90 -2.95 -17.97
CA ASN A 57 -27.19 -2.93 -18.68
C ASN A 57 -27.16 -3.58 -20.08
N GLY A 58 -26.29 -4.57 -20.30
CA GLY A 58 -26.17 -5.28 -21.57
C GLY A 58 -25.35 -4.55 -22.63
N SER A 59 -24.63 -3.46 -22.29
CA SER A 59 -23.71 -2.81 -23.24
C SER A 59 -22.64 -3.80 -23.70
N SER A 60 -22.48 -3.94 -25.02
CA SER A 60 -21.39 -4.72 -25.59
C SER A 60 -20.03 -4.10 -25.21
N CYS A 61 -19.02 -4.95 -25.09
CA CYS A 61 -17.69 -4.57 -24.68
C CYS A 61 -16.63 -5.51 -25.25
N GLN A 62 -15.41 -5.02 -25.28
CA GLN A 62 -14.23 -5.73 -25.75
C GLN A 62 -13.06 -5.54 -24.79
N LEU A 63 -12.13 -6.48 -24.82
CA LEU A 63 -10.89 -6.40 -24.06
C LEU A 63 -9.84 -5.68 -24.90
N LEU A 64 -9.17 -4.68 -24.32
CA LEU A 64 -8.05 -4.02 -24.98
C LEU A 64 -6.76 -4.85 -24.84
N ARG A 65 -5.78 -4.50 -25.67
CA ARG A 65 -4.49 -5.22 -25.74
C ARG A 65 -3.63 -5.00 -24.50
N ASP A 66 -3.77 -3.85 -23.84
CA ASP A 66 -2.96 -3.48 -22.69
C ASP A 66 -3.13 -4.49 -21.54
N ILE A 67 -2.00 -4.86 -20.93
CA ILE A 67 -1.92 -5.74 -19.78
C ILE A 67 -1.09 -5.05 -18.69
N GLY A 68 -1.77 -4.63 -17.63
CA GLY A 68 -1.11 -4.23 -16.40
C GLY A 68 -0.81 -5.47 -15.57
N LEU A 69 0.31 -5.47 -14.87
CA LEU A 69 0.71 -6.60 -14.05
C LEU A 69 1.35 -6.10 -12.75
N GLY A 70 0.75 -6.49 -11.62
CA GLY A 70 1.31 -6.33 -10.29
C GLY A 70 1.87 -7.65 -9.76
N TYR A 71 2.28 -7.67 -8.49
CA TYR A 71 2.76 -8.90 -7.87
C TYR A 71 1.64 -9.95 -7.72
N ASN A 72 0.45 -9.51 -7.31
CA ASN A 72 -0.68 -10.40 -7.02
C ASN A 72 -1.75 -10.43 -8.12
N HIS A 73 -1.80 -9.41 -8.98
CA HIS A 73 -2.92 -9.23 -9.91
C HIS A 73 -2.49 -8.98 -11.35
N MET A 74 -3.30 -9.48 -12.27
CA MET A 74 -3.29 -9.11 -13.68
C MET A 74 -4.42 -8.11 -13.92
N VAL A 75 -4.14 -7.08 -14.71
CA VAL A 75 -5.04 -5.95 -14.95
C VAL A 75 -5.32 -5.84 -16.45
N ARG A 76 -6.60 -5.87 -16.82
CA ARG A 76 -7.04 -5.72 -18.22
C ARG A 76 -8.06 -4.61 -18.36
N ILE A 77 -8.03 -3.91 -19.48
CA ILE A 77 -9.00 -2.85 -19.78
C ILE A 77 -10.16 -3.44 -20.61
N ILE A 78 -11.38 -3.23 -20.13
CA ILE A 78 -12.61 -3.50 -20.84
C ILE A 78 -13.13 -2.17 -21.38
N GLN A 79 -13.30 -2.08 -22.70
CA GLN A 79 -13.90 -0.92 -23.36
C GLN A 79 -15.30 -1.24 -23.84
N PHE A 80 -16.27 -0.41 -23.45
CA PHE A 80 -17.66 -0.49 -23.88
C PHE A 80 -17.89 0.32 -25.17
N ASP A 81 -18.98 0.03 -25.87
CA ASP A 81 -19.33 0.65 -27.14
C ASP A 81 -19.51 2.19 -27.06
N ASP A 82 -19.88 2.71 -25.90
CA ASP A 82 -20.01 4.16 -25.65
C ASP A 82 -18.69 4.84 -25.24
N GLY A 83 -17.57 4.11 -25.31
CA GLY A 83 -16.23 4.62 -25.01
C GLY A 83 -15.86 4.59 -23.54
N VAL A 84 -16.79 4.26 -22.63
CA VAL A 84 -16.45 4.06 -21.21
C VAL A 84 -15.50 2.87 -21.07
N ARG A 85 -14.56 2.99 -20.13
CA ARG A 85 -13.58 1.95 -19.84
C ARG A 85 -13.67 1.53 -18.38
N TRP A 86 -13.66 0.22 -18.16
CA TRP A 86 -13.44 -0.39 -16.85
C TRP A 86 -12.13 -1.13 -16.83
N VAL A 87 -11.55 -1.26 -15.65
CA VAL A 87 -10.45 -2.18 -15.37
C VAL A 87 -11.03 -3.44 -14.75
N ALA A 88 -10.61 -4.59 -15.26
CA ALA A 88 -10.71 -5.87 -14.58
C ALA A 88 -9.37 -6.17 -13.90
N ARG A 89 -9.36 -6.19 -12.56
CA ARG A 89 -8.21 -6.59 -11.74
C ARG A 89 -8.46 -8.01 -11.25
N LEU A 90 -7.69 -8.98 -11.76
CA LEU A 90 -7.87 -10.40 -11.49
C LEU A 90 -6.74 -10.93 -10.60
N ARG A 91 -7.08 -11.69 -9.56
CA ARG A 91 -6.12 -12.26 -8.62
C ARG A 91 -5.42 -13.48 -9.23
N MET A 92 -4.11 -13.40 -9.36
CA MET A 92 -3.28 -14.53 -9.80
C MET A 92 -3.08 -15.56 -8.67
N PRO A 93 -2.94 -16.86 -8.97
CA PRO A 93 -2.58 -17.87 -7.96
C PRO A 93 -1.21 -17.58 -7.35
N PRO A 94 -0.88 -17.97 -6.11
CA PRO A 94 0.46 -17.75 -5.52
C PRO A 94 1.61 -18.35 -6.35
N ILE A 95 2.82 -17.81 -6.23
CA ILE A 95 4.02 -18.40 -6.84
C ILE A 95 4.39 -19.68 -6.06
N GLY A 96 4.51 -20.82 -6.76
CA GLY A 96 5.06 -22.06 -6.20
C GLY A 96 4.05 -23.12 -5.76
N THR A 97 2.75 -22.87 -5.85
CA THR A 97 1.73 -23.91 -5.62
C THR A 97 1.40 -24.59 -6.96
N SER A 98 2.06 -25.71 -7.26
CA SER A 98 1.76 -26.51 -8.45
C SER A 98 0.61 -27.49 -8.25
N ASP A 99 0.13 -27.74 -7.02
CA ASP A 99 -1.01 -28.60 -6.74
C ASP A 99 -1.63 -28.29 -5.36
N ALA A 100 -2.86 -28.75 -5.17
CA ALA A 100 -3.82 -28.40 -4.14
C ALA A 100 -3.42 -28.66 -2.66
N PHE A 101 -4.14 -27.96 -1.77
CA PHE A 101 -4.28 -28.20 -0.32
C PHE A 101 -3.23 -27.64 0.65
N GLU A 102 -3.15 -26.31 0.74
CA GLU A 102 -2.96 -25.61 2.03
C GLU A 102 -3.98 -24.47 2.09
N ASN A 103 -5.18 -24.72 2.66
CA ASN A 103 -6.35 -23.82 2.73
C ASN A 103 -6.11 -22.35 2.29
N PRO A 104 -6.13 -22.04 0.97
CA PRO A 104 -5.93 -20.69 0.49
C PRO A 104 -7.27 -19.96 0.30
N ASP A 105 -8.38 -20.70 0.19
CA ASP A 105 -9.68 -20.21 -0.25
C ASP A 105 -10.29 -19.20 0.74
N GLU A 106 -10.25 -19.49 2.05
CA GLU A 106 -10.73 -18.53 3.06
C GLU A 106 -9.87 -17.26 3.11
N SER A 107 -8.57 -17.35 2.77
CA SER A 107 -7.66 -16.20 2.85
C SER A 107 -7.78 -15.25 1.66
N ALA A 108 -7.91 -15.79 0.44
CA ALA A 108 -8.00 -14.97 -0.76
C ALA A 108 -9.35 -14.27 -0.82
N ASP A 109 -10.44 -14.99 -0.54
CA ASP A 109 -11.78 -14.42 -0.50
C ASP A 109 -11.88 -13.35 0.58
N ALA A 110 -11.34 -13.61 1.77
CA ALA A 110 -11.33 -12.62 2.85
C ALA A 110 -10.52 -11.36 2.47
N VAL A 111 -9.39 -11.50 1.78
CA VAL A 111 -8.57 -10.35 1.34
C VAL A 111 -9.33 -9.48 0.34
N GLU A 112 -9.94 -10.06 -0.69
CA GLU A 112 -10.67 -9.29 -1.71
C GLU A 112 -11.92 -8.61 -1.11
N HIS A 113 -12.61 -9.27 -0.17
CA HIS A 113 -13.70 -8.63 0.59
C HIS A 113 -13.18 -7.51 1.51
N CYS A 114 -12.04 -7.69 2.18
CA CYS A 114 -11.44 -6.65 3.01
C CYS A 114 -11.10 -5.42 2.16
N GLU A 115 -10.49 -5.63 1.00
CA GLU A 115 -10.15 -4.56 0.06
C GLU A 115 -11.39 -3.77 -0.36
N TYR A 116 -12.46 -4.46 -0.80
CA TYR A 116 -13.72 -3.81 -1.18
C TYR A 116 -14.34 -3.00 -0.04
N ASN A 117 -14.35 -3.55 1.18
CA ASN A 117 -14.88 -2.86 2.34
C ASN A 117 -14.05 -1.63 2.70
N THR A 118 -12.72 -1.71 2.60
CA THR A 118 -11.84 -0.55 2.78
C THR A 118 -12.09 0.52 1.73
N ILE A 119 -12.15 0.17 0.44
CA ILE A 119 -12.47 1.12 -0.64
C ILE A 119 -13.79 1.84 -0.34
N SER A 120 -14.81 1.08 0.07
CA SER A 120 -16.12 1.63 0.44
C SER A 120 -16.03 2.60 1.63
N LEU A 121 -15.26 2.25 2.66
CA LEU A 121 -15.04 3.10 3.84
C LEU A 121 -14.36 4.40 3.46
N VAL A 122 -13.28 4.35 2.67
CA VAL A 122 -12.50 5.53 2.30
C VAL A 122 -13.32 6.46 1.41
N ARG A 123 -14.05 5.91 0.44
CA ARG A 123 -14.99 6.69 -0.39
C ARG A 123 -16.10 7.35 0.43
N GLN A 124 -16.56 6.71 1.50
CA GLN A 124 -17.57 7.29 2.39
C GLN A 124 -17.02 8.41 3.27
N LYS A 125 -15.76 8.30 3.72
CA LYS A 125 -15.20 9.15 4.77
C LYS A 125 -14.25 10.24 4.28
N THR A 126 -13.82 10.19 3.02
CA THR A 126 -12.80 11.09 2.48
C THR A 126 -13.20 11.62 1.12
N SER A 127 -12.49 12.65 0.65
CA SER A 127 -12.53 13.10 -0.74
C SER A 127 -11.31 12.62 -1.54
N ILE A 128 -10.64 11.55 -1.08
CA ILE A 128 -9.53 10.96 -1.80
C ILE A 128 -10.09 10.36 -3.09
N PRO A 129 -9.48 10.65 -4.25
CA PRO A 129 -9.92 10.04 -5.49
C PRO A 129 -9.60 8.54 -5.46
N ILE A 130 -10.61 7.71 -5.64
CA ILE A 130 -10.51 6.24 -5.67
C ILE A 130 -11.45 5.75 -6.78
N PRO A 131 -11.03 4.82 -7.65
CA PRO A 131 -11.90 4.21 -8.65
C PRO A 131 -13.21 3.69 -8.05
N GLU A 132 -14.33 3.91 -8.72
CA GLU A 132 -15.58 3.25 -8.34
C GLU A 132 -15.49 1.75 -8.63
N VAL A 133 -15.96 0.92 -7.69
CA VAL A 133 -16.04 -0.53 -7.85
C VAL A 133 -17.44 -0.89 -8.33
N HIS A 134 -17.51 -1.45 -9.54
CA HIS A 134 -18.76 -1.86 -10.21
C HIS A 134 -19.18 -3.28 -9.84
N ALA A 135 -18.21 -4.16 -9.59
CA ALA A 135 -18.46 -5.53 -9.15
C ALA A 135 -17.24 -6.18 -8.50
N VAL A 136 -17.50 -7.16 -7.64
CA VAL A 136 -16.51 -8.06 -7.05
C VAL A 136 -17.03 -9.49 -7.18
N GLU A 137 -16.16 -10.42 -7.58
CA GLU A 137 -16.36 -11.86 -7.49
C GLU A 137 -15.11 -12.44 -6.85
N ALA A 138 -15.24 -12.90 -5.61
CA ALA A 138 -14.11 -13.42 -4.84
C ALA A 138 -13.81 -14.88 -5.19
N ARG A 139 -14.81 -15.65 -5.67
CA ARG A 139 -14.65 -17.09 -5.83
C ARG A 139 -13.77 -17.44 -7.02
N ARG A 140 -12.83 -18.36 -6.81
CA ARG A 140 -11.98 -18.90 -7.87
C ARG A 140 -12.74 -19.78 -8.87
N ASP A 141 -13.75 -20.50 -8.40
CA ASP A 141 -14.52 -21.47 -9.20
C ASP A 141 -15.62 -20.83 -10.06
N CYS A 142 -15.70 -19.50 -10.10
CA CYS A 142 -16.64 -18.77 -10.95
C CYS A 142 -16.43 -19.05 -12.45
N ASP A 143 -17.36 -18.59 -13.29
CA ASP A 143 -17.29 -18.81 -14.75
C ASP A 143 -16.01 -18.23 -15.37
N VAL A 144 -15.50 -17.14 -14.81
CA VAL A 144 -14.25 -16.46 -15.25
C VAL A 144 -12.99 -17.25 -14.90
N LYS A 145 -13.08 -18.23 -13.98
CA LYS A 145 -11.95 -19.04 -13.48
C LYS A 145 -10.89 -18.25 -12.71
N ALA A 146 -11.23 -17.06 -12.24
CA ALA A 146 -10.38 -16.25 -11.37
C ALA A 146 -11.22 -15.28 -10.53
N PRO A 147 -10.80 -14.96 -9.29
CA PRO A 147 -11.35 -13.85 -8.53
C PRO A 147 -11.05 -12.53 -9.25
N PHE A 148 -11.99 -11.60 -9.26
CA PHE A 148 -11.80 -10.30 -9.91
C PHE A 148 -12.61 -9.17 -9.28
N MET A 149 -12.12 -7.95 -9.52
CA MET A 149 -12.81 -6.70 -9.26
C MET A 149 -12.93 -5.91 -10.57
N LEU A 150 -14.15 -5.44 -10.89
CA LEU A 150 -14.40 -4.50 -11.97
C LEU A 150 -14.49 -3.09 -11.38
N MET A 151 -13.70 -2.16 -11.91
CA MET A 151 -13.63 -0.79 -11.40
C MET A 151 -13.44 0.24 -12.52
N ASP A 152 -13.59 1.53 -12.21
CA ASP A 152 -13.28 2.60 -13.16
C ASP A 152 -11.85 2.47 -13.73
N CYS A 153 -11.72 2.73 -15.02
CA CYS A 153 -10.41 2.83 -15.67
C CYS A 153 -9.94 4.28 -15.64
N LEU A 154 -9.00 4.59 -14.76
CA LEU A 154 -8.40 5.91 -14.66
C LEU A 154 -7.33 6.10 -15.76
N PRO A 155 -7.39 7.18 -16.56
CA PRO A 155 -6.46 7.42 -17.66
C PRO A 155 -5.16 8.02 -17.14
N GLY A 156 -4.37 7.18 -16.47
CA GLY A 156 -3.07 7.54 -15.93
C GLY A 156 -2.20 6.32 -15.68
N ASN A 157 -1.03 6.58 -15.10
CA ASN A 157 0.01 5.60 -14.85
C ASN A 157 0.45 5.67 -13.39
N VAL A 158 0.86 4.53 -12.82
CA VAL A 158 1.46 4.50 -11.47
C VAL A 158 2.97 4.69 -11.55
N GLY A 159 3.62 4.93 -10.41
CA GLY A 159 5.06 5.12 -10.32
C GLY A 159 5.86 3.99 -10.96
N MET A 160 5.43 2.73 -10.87
CA MET A 160 6.11 1.60 -11.49
C MET A 160 6.20 1.73 -13.01
N ASP A 161 5.15 2.22 -13.67
CA ASP A 161 5.10 2.49 -15.11
C ASP A 161 5.96 3.70 -15.51
N LEU A 162 6.28 4.55 -14.54
CA LEU A 162 7.01 5.81 -14.71
C LEU A 162 8.46 5.72 -14.18
N GLY A 163 8.94 4.52 -13.88
CA GLY A 163 10.31 4.27 -13.39
C GLY A 163 10.56 4.77 -11.96
N MET A 164 9.51 4.91 -11.15
CA MET A 164 9.52 5.37 -9.76
C MET A 164 10.12 6.76 -9.54
N LYS A 165 10.19 7.58 -10.60
CA LYS A 165 10.77 8.92 -10.57
C LYS A 165 9.70 9.97 -10.73
N ILE A 166 9.65 10.93 -9.81
CA ILE A 166 8.83 12.13 -9.96
C ILE A 166 9.69 13.23 -10.59
N PRO A 167 9.32 13.80 -11.75
CA PRO A 167 10.02 14.92 -12.34
C PRO A 167 10.13 16.09 -11.36
N PRO A 168 11.31 16.75 -11.23
CA PRO A 168 11.52 17.81 -10.24
C PRO A 168 10.46 18.91 -10.25
N ARG A 169 9.99 19.30 -11.45
CA ARG A 169 8.95 20.32 -11.64
C ARG A 169 7.60 19.98 -10.99
N TYR A 170 7.30 18.71 -10.78
CA TYR A 170 6.02 18.24 -10.20
C TYR A 170 6.16 17.77 -8.75
N LYS A 171 7.38 17.64 -8.25
CA LYS A 171 7.68 16.99 -6.97
C LYS A 171 6.98 17.66 -5.79
N GLN A 172 7.05 18.99 -5.70
CA GLN A 172 6.46 19.74 -4.58
C GLN A 172 4.93 19.59 -4.55
N GLU A 173 4.27 19.74 -5.69
CA GLU A 173 2.82 19.57 -5.80
C GLU A 173 2.38 18.12 -5.53
N PHE A 174 3.15 17.14 -6.01
CA PHE A 174 2.88 15.74 -5.71
C PHE A 174 3.01 15.43 -4.21
N ILE A 175 4.07 15.92 -3.55
CA ILE A 175 4.26 15.82 -2.10
C ILE A 175 3.09 16.47 -1.33
N ARG A 176 2.62 17.63 -1.79
CA ARG A 176 1.46 18.31 -1.20
C ARG A 176 0.19 17.46 -1.32
N HIS A 177 -0.07 16.85 -2.47
CA HIS A 177 -1.22 15.93 -2.63
C HIS A 177 -1.09 14.67 -1.76
N LEU A 178 0.10 14.10 -1.64
CA LEU A 178 0.37 13.00 -0.70
C LEU A 178 0.01 13.38 0.73
N ALA A 179 0.44 14.57 1.18
CA ALA A 179 0.14 15.07 2.52
C ALA A 179 -1.38 15.24 2.72
N GLN A 180 -2.08 15.77 1.72
CA GLN A 180 -3.53 15.93 1.75
C GLN A 180 -4.29 14.61 1.86
N MET A 181 -3.85 13.57 1.15
CA MET A 181 -4.43 12.23 1.27
C MET A 181 -4.11 11.62 2.64
N HIS A 182 -2.87 11.75 3.11
CA HIS A 182 -2.46 11.16 4.38
C HIS A 182 -3.22 11.77 5.58
N VAL A 183 -3.40 13.11 5.62
CA VAL A 183 -4.21 13.78 6.65
C VAL A 183 -5.68 13.32 6.59
N GLN A 184 -6.23 13.07 5.40
CA GLN A 184 -7.59 12.55 5.28
C GLN A 184 -7.72 11.13 5.82
N LEU A 185 -6.75 10.26 5.56
CA LEU A 185 -6.73 8.91 6.14
C LEU A 185 -6.57 8.93 7.66
N ALA A 186 -5.85 9.92 8.20
CA ALA A 186 -5.69 10.10 9.65
C ALA A 186 -7.03 10.36 10.35
N ALA A 187 -7.98 10.98 9.64
CA ALA A 187 -9.33 11.24 10.11
C ALA A 187 -10.25 10.02 10.00
N VAL A 188 -9.88 8.99 9.23
CA VAL A 188 -10.61 7.72 9.16
C VAL A 188 -10.19 6.86 10.34
N GLN A 189 -10.92 7.00 11.44
CA GLN A 189 -10.59 6.41 12.73
C GLN A 189 -11.51 5.24 13.09
N LEU A 190 -10.92 4.13 13.55
CA LEU A 190 -11.60 2.88 13.86
C LEU A 190 -11.30 2.42 15.31
N PRO A 191 -12.22 1.70 15.98
CA PRO A 191 -12.09 1.43 17.41
C PRO A 191 -11.01 0.39 17.77
N MET A 192 -10.67 -0.51 16.84
CA MET A 192 -9.70 -1.59 17.03
C MET A 192 -8.69 -1.61 15.90
N ILE A 193 -7.51 -2.18 16.14
CA ILE A 193 -6.51 -2.46 15.12
C ILE A 193 -6.91 -3.73 14.38
N GLY A 194 -7.01 -3.70 13.06
CA GLY A 194 -7.48 -4.85 12.28
C GLY A 194 -7.84 -4.54 10.83
N ALA A 195 -7.98 -5.59 10.02
CA ALA A 195 -8.46 -5.48 8.64
C ALA A 195 -9.97 -5.20 8.60
N ILE A 196 -10.45 -4.51 7.56
CA ILE A 196 -11.85 -4.10 7.44
C ILE A 196 -12.69 -5.24 6.87
N VAL A 197 -13.20 -6.13 7.72
CA VAL A 197 -13.81 -7.40 7.24
C VAL A 197 -15.25 -7.28 6.76
N SER A 198 -16.01 -6.30 7.25
CA SER A 198 -17.41 -6.12 6.87
C SER A 198 -17.96 -4.75 7.25
N ARG A 199 -19.03 -4.34 6.57
CA ARG A 199 -19.85 -3.19 6.95
C ARG A 199 -21.10 -3.66 7.71
N ASN A 200 -21.37 -3.03 8.84
CA ASN A 200 -22.56 -3.27 9.66
C ASN A 200 -23.78 -2.56 9.07
N GLY A 201 -24.99 -2.98 9.47
CA GLY A 201 -26.25 -2.39 8.99
C GLY A 201 -26.45 -0.92 9.38
N ASP A 202 -25.78 -0.46 10.44
CA ASP A 202 -25.76 0.95 10.87
C ASP A 202 -24.74 1.81 10.10
N GLY A 203 -24.02 1.22 9.14
CA GLY A 203 -23.00 1.87 8.33
C GLY A 203 -21.62 1.96 8.97
N THR A 204 -21.43 1.43 10.18
CA THR A 204 -20.09 1.26 10.79
C THR A 204 -19.36 0.07 10.17
N TYR A 205 -18.06 -0.05 10.43
CA TYR A 205 -17.23 -1.12 9.90
C TYR A 205 -16.66 -1.96 11.03
N ARG A 206 -16.62 -3.28 10.82
CA ARG A 206 -16.05 -4.26 11.75
C ARG A 206 -14.60 -4.55 11.38
N GLN A 207 -13.72 -4.51 12.37
CA GLN A 207 -12.33 -4.90 12.22
C GLN A 207 -12.17 -6.39 12.58
N GLY A 208 -11.37 -7.10 11.80
CA GLY A 208 -11.00 -8.49 12.03
C GLY A 208 -9.48 -8.68 12.10
N PRO A 209 -9.00 -9.92 12.04
CA PRO A 209 -7.57 -10.21 12.04
C PRO A 209 -6.85 -9.51 10.89
N VAL A 210 -5.67 -8.94 11.16
CA VAL A 210 -4.74 -8.50 10.12
C VAL A 210 -4.11 -9.75 9.48
N PRO A 211 -4.12 -9.89 8.14
CA PRO A 211 -3.53 -11.03 7.45
C PRO A 211 -2.09 -11.31 7.89
N GLY A 212 -1.77 -12.58 8.16
CA GLY A 212 -0.47 -13.01 8.67
C GLY A 212 -0.22 -12.69 10.15
N LEU A 213 -0.82 -11.63 10.70
CA LEU A 213 -0.53 -11.13 12.05
C LEU A 213 -1.53 -11.58 13.12
N GLY A 214 -2.83 -11.63 12.82
CA GLY A 214 -3.90 -11.95 13.79
C GLY A 214 -4.65 -10.71 14.29
N GLY A 215 -5.36 -10.83 15.41
CA GLY A 215 -6.21 -9.77 15.96
C GLY A 215 -7.71 -10.05 15.75
N PRO A 216 -8.59 -9.02 15.78
CA PRO A 216 -8.27 -7.60 15.96
C PRO A 216 -7.69 -7.31 17.35
N PHE A 217 -6.99 -6.19 17.50
CA PHE A 217 -6.35 -5.79 18.77
C PHE A 217 -7.00 -4.53 19.34
N ASN A 218 -7.12 -4.47 20.67
CA ASN A 218 -7.65 -3.31 21.37
C ASN A 218 -6.57 -2.26 21.66
N THR A 219 -5.30 -2.68 21.67
CA THR A 219 -4.17 -1.79 21.96
C THR A 219 -3.01 -1.94 20.99
N ALA A 220 -2.23 -0.86 20.84
CA ALA A 220 -0.98 -0.89 20.09
C ALA A 220 0.03 -1.85 20.73
N THR A 221 0.05 -1.98 22.06
CA THR A 221 0.86 -2.95 22.79
C THR A 221 0.58 -4.39 22.36
N GLU A 222 -0.70 -4.77 22.24
CA GLU A 222 -1.10 -6.08 21.74
C GLU A 222 -0.60 -6.31 20.31
N PHE A 223 -0.76 -5.29 19.44
CA PHE A 223 -0.25 -5.34 18.07
C PHE A 223 1.27 -5.54 18.00
N PHE A 224 2.06 -4.76 18.76
CA PHE A 224 3.52 -4.88 18.74
C PHE A 224 4.00 -6.22 19.30
N LYS A 225 3.32 -6.77 20.31
CA LYS A 225 3.60 -8.13 20.81
C LYS A 225 3.27 -9.19 19.76
N ALA A 226 2.14 -9.06 19.07
CA ALA A 226 1.77 -9.97 17.99
C ALA A 226 2.78 -9.89 16.83
N TRP A 227 3.25 -8.68 16.48
CA TRP A 227 4.27 -8.49 15.46
C TRP A 227 5.56 -9.17 15.88
N ALA A 228 6.04 -8.93 17.11
CA ALA A 228 7.26 -9.56 17.63
C ALA A 228 7.19 -11.09 17.66
N ALA A 229 6.01 -11.67 17.91
CA ALA A 229 5.82 -13.11 17.95
C ALA A 229 5.85 -13.76 16.55
N LYS A 230 5.54 -13.01 15.50
CA LYS A 230 5.38 -13.53 14.13
C LYS A 230 6.40 -12.99 13.13
N ALA A 231 7.14 -11.94 13.49
CA ALA A 231 8.12 -11.32 12.62
C ALA A 231 9.24 -12.32 12.29
N THR A 232 9.43 -12.55 10.99
CA THR A 232 10.57 -13.27 10.44
C THR A 232 11.41 -12.30 9.64
N PHE A 233 12.73 -12.44 9.72
CA PHE A 233 13.63 -11.67 8.87
C PHE A 233 13.49 -12.14 7.41
N GLY A 234 13.44 -11.21 6.46
CA GLY A 234 13.19 -11.52 5.05
C GLY A 234 14.32 -12.26 4.30
N MET A 235 15.41 -12.61 4.99
CA MET A 235 16.50 -13.44 4.43
C MET A 235 16.75 -14.68 5.29
N THR A 236 17.28 -15.73 4.65
CA THR A 236 17.82 -16.88 5.36
C THR A 236 19.13 -16.52 6.06
N ASP A 237 19.48 -17.26 7.11
CA ASP A 237 20.73 -17.07 7.85
C ASP A 237 21.98 -17.12 6.97
N GLU A 238 22.00 -18.01 5.97
CA GLU A 238 23.10 -18.14 5.00
C GLU A 238 23.26 -16.86 4.16
N LYS A 239 22.14 -16.34 3.63
CA LYS A 239 22.13 -15.10 2.84
C LYS A 239 22.47 -13.89 3.69
N LEU A 240 21.95 -13.82 4.92
CA LEU A 240 22.26 -12.76 5.86
C LEU A 240 23.76 -12.75 6.20
N ARG A 241 24.35 -13.92 6.51
CA ARG A 241 25.80 -14.03 6.79
C ARG A 241 26.64 -13.57 5.60
N THR A 242 26.28 -14.01 4.40
CA THR A 242 26.98 -13.62 3.16
C THR A 242 26.88 -12.11 2.93
N ALA A 243 25.68 -11.54 3.04
CA ALA A 243 25.45 -10.11 2.83
C ALA A 243 26.08 -9.23 3.91
N SER A 244 26.23 -9.74 5.13
CA SER A 244 26.85 -9.01 6.25
C SER A 244 28.37 -8.96 6.17
N GLY A 245 28.99 -9.90 5.45
CA GLY A 245 30.45 -9.95 5.26
C GLY A 245 31.22 -9.94 6.59
N GLN A 246 32.19 -9.04 6.71
CA GLN A 246 33.01 -8.90 7.92
C GLN A 246 32.23 -8.47 9.18
N TYR A 247 31.01 -7.93 9.02
CA TYR A 247 30.16 -7.47 10.12
C TYR A 247 29.15 -8.53 10.59
N ALA A 248 29.23 -9.77 10.07
CA ALA A 248 28.27 -10.82 10.37
C ALA A 248 28.15 -11.12 11.88
N ASP A 249 29.25 -11.09 12.63
CA ASP A 249 29.26 -11.38 14.06
C ASP A 249 28.55 -10.31 14.91
N GLU A 250 28.38 -9.10 14.38
CA GLU A 250 27.61 -8.02 15.02
C GLU A 250 26.16 -7.98 14.51
N ILE A 251 25.97 -8.10 13.19
CA ILE A 251 24.66 -7.91 12.55
C ILE A 251 23.73 -9.09 12.85
N ILE A 252 24.21 -10.33 12.80
CA ILE A 252 23.35 -11.50 13.00
C ILE A 252 22.70 -11.49 14.40
N PRO A 253 23.44 -11.31 15.52
CA PRO A 253 22.81 -11.17 16.84
C PRO A 253 21.86 -9.97 16.95
N SER A 254 22.20 -8.87 16.27
CA SER A 254 21.38 -7.65 16.22
C SER A 254 20.02 -7.89 15.56
N VAL A 255 20.00 -8.57 14.41
CA VAL A 255 18.79 -9.01 13.70
C VAL A 255 17.98 -10.00 14.55
N SER A 256 18.63 -11.01 15.12
CA SER A 256 17.96 -12.08 15.88
C SER A 256 17.32 -11.59 17.18
N SER A 257 17.89 -10.56 17.82
CA SER A 257 17.36 -10.01 19.08
C SER A 257 16.21 -9.02 18.87
N PHE A 258 16.04 -8.47 17.66
CA PHE A 258 15.11 -7.36 17.40
C PHE A 258 13.64 -7.67 17.75
N PRO A 259 13.03 -8.81 17.32
CA PRO A 259 11.64 -9.10 17.70
C PRO A 259 11.46 -9.21 19.21
N LYS A 260 12.41 -9.84 19.92
CA LYS A 260 12.37 -9.94 21.38
C LYS A 260 12.42 -8.56 22.05
N SER A 261 13.23 -7.64 21.53
CA SER A 261 13.30 -6.26 22.01
C SER A 261 11.99 -5.50 21.80
N ILE A 262 11.36 -5.64 20.62
CA ILE A 262 10.03 -5.07 20.35
C ILE A 262 9.00 -5.59 21.36
N SER A 263 8.99 -6.91 21.62
CA SER A 263 8.07 -7.51 22.60
C SER A 263 8.28 -6.94 24.01
N ASN A 264 9.54 -6.83 24.46
CA ASN A 264 9.87 -6.31 25.78
C ASN A 264 9.49 -4.84 25.96
N LEU A 265 9.58 -4.05 24.89
CA LEU A 265 9.29 -2.62 24.91
C LEU A 265 7.86 -2.27 24.50
N ALA A 266 7.03 -3.24 24.11
CA ALA A 266 5.74 -3.02 23.44
C ALA A 266 4.86 -1.96 24.13
N SER A 267 4.80 -1.94 25.47
CA SER A 267 4.02 -0.98 26.25
C SER A 267 4.54 0.45 26.24
N LYS A 268 5.75 0.68 25.73
CA LYS A 268 6.42 1.99 25.63
C LYS A 268 6.55 2.47 24.18
N LEU A 269 6.34 1.58 23.20
CA LEU A 269 6.52 1.91 21.78
C LEU A 269 5.44 2.88 21.31
N SER A 270 4.21 2.72 21.77
CA SER A 270 3.12 3.60 21.36
C SER A 270 3.00 4.84 22.25
N ALA A 271 2.82 6.00 21.63
CA ALA A 271 2.36 7.21 22.30
C ALA A 271 0.84 7.16 22.57
N ARG A 272 0.11 6.27 21.88
CA ARG A 272 -1.36 6.14 21.92
C ARG A 272 -1.75 4.67 21.93
N ASP A 273 -1.64 4.06 23.10
CA ASP A 273 -1.86 2.63 23.23
C ASP A 273 -3.31 2.23 22.92
N HIS A 274 -4.28 3.08 23.25
CA HIS A 274 -5.68 2.85 22.98
C HIS A 274 -6.18 3.64 21.78
N GLY A 275 -7.25 3.13 21.17
CA GLY A 275 -7.89 3.73 20.03
C GLY A 275 -8.53 5.11 20.31
N PRO A 276 -9.08 5.75 19.26
CA PRO A 276 -9.25 5.15 17.94
C PRO A 276 -7.97 5.17 17.09
N PHE A 277 -7.91 4.24 16.14
CA PHE A 277 -6.77 3.95 15.28
C PHE A 277 -7.01 4.42 13.84
N PRO A 278 -6.07 5.13 13.21
CA PRO A 278 -6.20 5.57 11.83
C PRO A 278 -6.14 4.39 10.84
N LEU A 279 -6.74 4.59 9.67
CA LEU A 279 -6.68 3.63 8.57
C LEU A 279 -5.34 3.74 7.82
N CYS A 280 -4.51 2.71 7.92
CA CYS A 280 -3.30 2.55 7.14
C CYS A 280 -3.62 1.97 5.76
N HIS A 281 -3.00 2.53 4.71
CA HIS A 281 -3.03 1.94 3.36
C HIS A 281 -2.23 0.63 3.29
N GLY A 282 -1.13 0.53 4.04
CA GLY A 282 -0.18 -0.60 4.02
C GLY A 282 0.92 -0.45 2.97
N ASP A 283 0.61 0.17 1.83
CA ASP A 283 1.56 0.38 0.71
C ASP A 283 1.45 1.81 0.10
N PHE A 284 1.43 2.83 0.96
CA PHE A 284 1.18 4.22 0.51
C PHE A 284 2.40 4.83 -0.17
N GLY A 285 2.27 5.20 -1.45
CA GLY A 285 3.35 5.84 -2.19
C GLY A 285 3.05 5.97 -3.68
N HIS A 286 4.00 6.54 -4.44
CA HIS A 286 3.89 6.72 -5.88
C HIS A 286 3.65 5.41 -6.65
N ASN A 287 4.07 4.27 -6.09
CA ASN A 287 3.78 2.94 -6.63
C ASN A 287 2.27 2.65 -6.75
N ASN A 288 1.42 3.28 -5.94
CA ASN A 288 -0.03 3.05 -5.90
C ASN A 288 -0.87 4.30 -6.17
N ILE A 289 -0.24 5.37 -6.69
CA ILE A 289 -0.94 6.60 -7.07
C ILE A 289 -0.92 6.74 -8.57
N ILE A 290 -2.12 6.74 -9.15
CA ILE A 290 -2.33 6.98 -10.57
C ILE A 290 -2.22 8.48 -10.82
N VAL A 291 -1.37 8.85 -11.77
CA VAL A 291 -1.21 10.22 -12.25
C VAL A 291 -1.33 10.32 -13.77
N ASP A 292 -1.73 11.49 -14.27
CA ASP A 292 -1.63 11.83 -15.69
C ASP A 292 -0.24 12.35 -16.08
N ASP A 293 -0.05 12.81 -17.33
CA ASP A 293 1.27 13.24 -17.82
C ASP A 293 1.79 14.52 -17.15
N GLU A 294 0.91 15.28 -16.49
CA GLU A 294 1.20 16.47 -15.68
C GLU A 294 1.31 16.16 -14.18
N TYR A 295 1.36 14.87 -13.82
CA TYR A 295 1.47 14.41 -12.43
C TYR A 295 0.31 14.83 -11.53
N ARG A 296 -0.87 15.12 -12.10
CA ARG A 296 -2.09 15.35 -11.32
C ARG A 296 -2.58 14.01 -10.81
N VAL A 297 -2.90 13.95 -9.52
CA VAL A 297 -3.36 12.72 -8.86
C VAL A 297 -4.78 12.38 -9.32
N LEU A 298 -4.93 11.23 -9.97
CA LEU A 298 -6.20 10.71 -10.46
C LEU A 298 -6.82 9.67 -9.52
N GLY A 299 -6.02 8.96 -8.74
CA GLY A 299 -6.54 7.98 -7.80
C GLY A 299 -5.49 7.29 -6.93
N LEU A 300 -5.90 6.91 -5.72
CA LEU A 300 -5.17 6.00 -4.84
C LEU A 300 -5.79 4.59 -4.96
N ILE A 301 -4.97 3.60 -5.29
CA ILE A 301 -5.38 2.23 -5.58
C ILE A 301 -4.65 1.22 -4.69
N ASP A 302 -5.03 -0.05 -4.81
CA ASP A 302 -4.40 -1.20 -4.14
C ASP A 302 -4.52 -1.16 -2.61
N TRP A 303 -5.72 -1.47 -2.12
CA TRP A 303 -6.05 -1.44 -0.69
C TRP A 303 -5.91 -2.82 -0.02
N GLU A 304 -5.24 -3.79 -0.66
CA GLU A 304 -5.19 -5.18 -0.17
C GLU A 304 -4.43 -5.33 1.15
N ALA A 305 -3.46 -4.46 1.41
CA ALA A 305 -2.64 -4.43 2.63
C ALA A 305 -3.21 -3.50 3.71
N SER A 306 -4.40 -2.95 3.51
CA SER A 306 -4.98 -1.94 4.39
C SER A 306 -5.49 -2.51 5.71
N PHE A 307 -5.32 -1.75 6.78
CA PHE A 307 -5.82 -2.09 8.11
C PHE A 307 -5.91 -0.83 8.99
N ALA A 308 -6.78 -0.84 10.00
CA ALA A 308 -6.69 0.12 11.09
C ALA A 308 -5.45 -0.19 11.92
N GLY A 309 -4.52 0.75 12.10
CA GLY A 309 -3.21 0.49 12.70
C GLY A 309 -2.83 1.46 13.82
N PRO A 310 -1.81 1.13 14.66
CA PRO A 310 -1.23 2.08 15.59
C PRO A 310 -0.81 3.38 14.89
N TRP A 311 -0.87 4.51 15.59
CA TRP A 311 -0.41 5.80 15.06
C TRP A 311 1.04 5.76 14.59
N GLU A 312 1.87 4.94 15.22
CA GLU A 312 3.25 4.74 14.80
C GLU A 312 3.34 4.11 13.42
N MET A 313 2.54 3.07 13.13
CA MET A 313 2.53 2.42 11.82
C MET A 313 1.94 3.33 10.73
N PHE A 314 0.96 4.16 11.12
CA PHE A 314 0.34 5.13 10.24
C PHE A 314 1.29 6.29 9.89
N ALA A 315 2.01 6.81 10.88
CA ALA A 315 2.97 7.91 10.71
C ALA A 315 4.33 7.46 10.15
N ASP A 316 4.35 6.46 9.27
CA ASP A 316 5.50 6.21 8.42
C ASP A 316 5.45 7.13 7.19
N PHE A 317 6.61 7.42 6.60
CA PHE A 317 6.65 8.21 5.38
C PHE A 317 6.05 7.41 4.20
N PRO A 318 5.37 8.07 3.25
CA PRO A 318 5.05 7.44 1.97
C PRO A 318 6.30 6.79 1.39
N LEU A 319 6.18 5.61 0.76
CA LEU A 319 7.33 4.83 0.30
C LEU A 319 8.26 5.60 -0.63
N THR A 320 7.72 6.57 -1.38
CA THR A 320 8.49 7.48 -2.23
C THR A 320 9.44 8.40 -1.48
N LEU A 321 9.20 8.60 -0.18
CA LEU A 321 10.00 9.40 0.74
C LEU A 321 10.69 8.54 1.81
N SER A 322 10.63 7.20 1.68
CA SER A 322 11.25 6.30 2.65
C SER A 322 12.77 6.39 2.60
N MET A 323 13.39 6.52 3.77
CA MET A 323 14.84 6.44 3.96
C MET A 323 15.16 5.28 4.88
N VAL A 324 16.32 4.64 4.69
CA VAL A 324 16.82 3.66 5.66
C VAL A 324 17.22 4.41 6.93
N PRO A 325 16.73 4.02 8.12
CA PRO A 325 17.16 4.64 9.36
C PRO A 325 18.69 4.56 9.51
N PRO A 326 19.39 5.64 9.88
CA PRO A 326 20.85 5.65 9.97
C PRO A 326 21.42 4.54 10.86
N ALA A 327 20.70 4.17 11.92
CA ALA A 327 21.10 3.10 12.84
C ALA A 327 21.17 1.70 12.20
N ILE A 328 20.43 1.45 11.10
CA ILE A 328 20.45 0.19 10.35
C ILE A 328 21.00 0.34 8.93
N ASP A 329 21.55 1.50 8.60
CA ASP A 329 22.19 1.76 7.32
C ASP A 329 23.72 1.62 7.42
N VAL A 330 24.40 1.72 6.28
CA VAL A 330 25.86 1.66 6.25
C VAL A 330 26.48 2.94 6.84
N PRO A 331 27.47 2.85 7.76
CA PRO A 331 27.97 4.02 8.49
C PRO A 331 28.58 5.11 7.59
N TRP A 332 29.19 4.74 6.46
CA TRP A 332 29.82 5.70 5.54
C TRP A 332 28.84 6.57 4.76
N ASN A 333 27.53 6.35 4.90
CA ASN A 333 26.51 7.27 4.39
C ASN A 333 26.36 8.54 5.24
N TYR A 334 26.95 8.58 6.45
CA TYR A 334 26.76 9.66 7.41
C TYR A 334 28.11 10.17 7.95
N ASN A 335 28.19 11.47 8.25
CA ASN A 335 29.37 12.07 8.89
C ASN A 335 29.37 11.82 10.41
N GLU A 336 30.36 12.34 11.12
CA GLU A 336 30.48 12.20 12.59
C GLU A 336 29.30 12.83 13.36
N GLN A 337 28.59 13.78 12.74
CA GLN A 337 27.40 14.42 13.29
C GLN A 337 26.11 13.63 13.00
N GLY A 338 26.20 12.55 12.22
CA GLY A 338 25.06 11.74 11.78
C GLY A 338 24.28 12.34 10.61
N ASP A 339 24.83 13.35 9.93
CA ASP A 339 24.22 13.95 8.74
C ASP A 339 24.60 13.19 7.47
N PRO A 340 23.68 13.09 6.49
CA PRO A 340 23.99 12.39 5.25
C PRO A 340 25.09 13.06 4.43
N VAL A 341 26.00 12.26 3.88
CA VAL A 341 27.17 12.78 3.13
C VAL A 341 26.87 13.06 1.66
N THR A 342 26.01 12.25 1.02
CA THR A 342 25.67 12.36 -0.40
C THR A 342 24.57 13.37 -0.65
N ASP A 343 24.59 14.03 -1.81
CA ASP A 343 23.56 15.02 -2.17
C ASP A 343 22.18 14.37 -2.34
N ASP A 344 22.12 13.10 -2.79
CA ASP A 344 20.88 12.34 -2.87
C ASP A 344 20.24 12.12 -1.49
N LEU A 345 21.01 11.70 -0.48
CA LEU A 345 20.48 11.48 0.86
C LEU A 345 20.10 12.81 1.55
N LYS A 346 20.87 13.88 1.33
CA LYS A 346 20.50 15.23 1.79
C LYS A 346 19.19 15.68 1.18
N GLN A 347 18.99 15.44 -0.12
CA GLN A 347 17.75 15.78 -0.80
C GLN A 347 16.57 14.96 -0.28
N GLN A 348 16.74 13.65 -0.05
CA GLN A 348 15.68 12.81 0.55
C GLN A 348 15.28 13.30 1.95
N LEU A 349 16.26 13.67 2.77
CA LEU A 349 16.00 14.24 4.10
C LEU A 349 15.24 15.57 3.99
N ALA A 350 15.63 16.44 3.05
CA ALA A 350 14.92 17.69 2.77
C ALA A 350 13.49 17.45 2.26
N ASP A 351 13.25 16.39 1.49
CA ASP A 351 11.93 16.00 1.03
C ASP A 351 11.04 15.51 2.18
N GLN A 352 11.58 14.72 3.11
CA GLN A 352 10.87 14.31 4.33
C GLN A 352 10.48 15.53 5.18
N GLN A 353 11.40 16.48 5.37
CA GLN A 353 11.12 17.73 6.07
C GLN A 353 10.02 18.55 5.37
N SER A 354 10.09 18.66 4.04
CA SER A 354 9.08 19.33 3.23
C SER A 354 7.71 18.65 3.34
N TYR A 355 7.69 17.32 3.39
CA TYR A 355 6.47 16.54 3.57
C TYR A 355 5.83 16.76 4.95
N VAL A 356 6.63 16.75 6.02
CA VAL A 356 6.14 17.06 7.37
C VAL A 356 5.56 18.47 7.44
N ALA A 357 6.20 19.45 6.79
CA ALA A 357 5.69 20.81 6.70
C ALA A 357 4.35 20.87 5.94
N ALA A 358 4.24 20.17 4.81
CA ALA A 358 3.01 20.10 4.03
C ALA A 358 1.87 19.41 4.81
N VAL A 359 2.15 18.33 5.55
CA VAL A 359 1.18 17.68 6.44
C VAL A 359 0.67 18.68 7.48
N LYS A 360 1.59 19.38 8.15
CA LYS A 360 1.23 20.39 9.16
C LYS A 360 0.35 21.50 8.58
N GLU A 361 0.70 22.02 7.41
CA GLU A 361 -0.10 23.04 6.71
C GLU A 361 -1.52 22.55 6.42
N VAL A 362 -1.65 21.30 5.97
CA VAL A 362 -2.97 20.70 5.70
C VAL A 362 -3.76 20.52 7.00
N GLU A 363 -3.13 20.02 8.07
CA GLU A 363 -3.77 19.89 9.39
C GLU A 363 -4.27 21.25 9.91
N ASP A 364 -3.42 22.29 9.83
CA ASP A 364 -3.74 23.67 10.18
C ASP A 364 -4.97 24.19 9.40
N SER A 365 -4.98 23.98 8.08
CA SER A 365 -6.06 24.44 7.21
C SER A 365 -7.41 23.76 7.49
N ARG A 366 -7.39 22.51 7.97
CA ARG A 366 -8.59 21.70 8.22
C ARG A 366 -9.08 21.79 9.67
N GLY A 367 -8.31 22.38 10.57
CA GLY A 367 -8.59 22.37 12.01
C GLY A 367 -8.56 20.96 12.61
N THR A 368 -7.96 20.00 11.91
CA THR A 368 -7.68 18.66 12.44
C THR A 368 -6.39 18.79 13.23
N GLY A 369 -6.39 18.52 14.53
CA GLY A 369 -5.20 18.69 15.38
C GLY A 369 -3.94 18.00 14.83
N TYR A 370 -2.77 18.37 15.35
CA TYR A 370 -1.43 18.03 14.81
C TYR A 370 -0.98 16.56 14.93
N PHE A 371 -1.89 15.60 14.87
CA PHE A 371 -1.58 14.22 15.25
C PHE A 371 -0.63 13.52 14.29
N LEU A 372 -0.77 13.73 12.98
CA LEU A 372 0.11 13.10 12.00
C LEU A 372 1.43 13.85 11.89
N SER A 373 1.42 15.20 11.84
CA SER A 373 2.69 15.93 11.76
C SER A 373 3.56 15.79 13.00
N ASP A 374 2.97 15.69 14.21
CA ASP A 374 3.74 15.43 15.43
C ASP A 374 4.27 14.00 15.46
N ALA A 375 3.48 13.02 15.02
CA ALA A 375 3.93 11.62 14.94
C ALA A 375 5.06 11.43 13.91
N LEU A 376 5.00 12.09 12.75
CA LEU A 376 6.07 12.08 11.74
C LEU A 376 7.35 12.77 12.23
N LYS A 377 7.24 13.74 13.15
CA LYS A 377 8.40 14.42 13.76
C LYS A 377 9.07 13.62 14.86
N ASP A 378 8.37 12.66 15.45
CA ASP A 378 8.97 11.72 16.41
C ASP A 378 9.89 10.75 15.67
N ARG A 379 11.10 11.23 15.37
CA ARG A 379 12.11 10.52 14.60
C ARG A 379 12.36 9.12 15.13
N LYS A 380 12.35 8.94 16.45
CA LYS A 380 12.62 7.66 17.11
C LYS A 380 11.52 6.64 16.81
N ARG A 381 10.24 7.02 16.97
CA ARG A 381 9.10 6.12 16.63
C ARG A 381 8.96 5.92 15.12
N GLN A 382 9.11 6.98 14.35
CA GLN A 382 9.06 6.94 12.89
C GLN A 382 10.13 5.99 12.33
N GLN A 383 11.37 6.10 12.78
CA GLN A 383 12.44 5.22 12.31
C GLN A 383 12.28 3.77 12.78
N LEU A 384 11.70 3.55 13.97
CA LEU A 384 11.39 2.20 14.46
C LEU A 384 10.42 1.47 13.52
N VAL A 385 9.33 2.12 13.09
CA VAL A 385 8.35 1.47 12.20
C VAL A 385 8.91 1.25 10.80
N THR A 386 9.72 2.17 10.29
CA THR A 386 10.46 1.95 9.03
C THR A 386 11.39 0.75 9.18
N ALA A 387 12.10 0.60 10.31
CA ALA A 387 12.94 -0.55 10.59
C ALA A 387 12.12 -1.84 10.67
N MET A 388 10.95 -1.86 11.32
CA MET A 388 10.06 -3.03 11.35
C MET A 388 9.68 -3.49 9.95
N ARG A 389 9.32 -2.57 9.04
CA ARG A 389 9.06 -2.91 7.63
C ARG A 389 10.30 -3.47 6.93
N LEU A 390 11.44 -2.78 7.08
CA LEU A 390 12.71 -3.17 6.47
C LEU A 390 13.22 -4.54 6.96
N TYR A 391 12.92 -4.89 8.20
CA TYR A 391 13.22 -6.19 8.81
C TYR A 391 12.52 -7.33 8.06
N GLN A 392 11.22 -7.18 7.80
CA GLN A 392 10.41 -8.20 7.14
C GLN A 392 10.81 -8.43 5.69
N ILE A 393 11.37 -7.42 5.01
CA ILE A 393 11.93 -7.58 3.65
C ILE A 393 13.42 -7.95 3.63
N GLY A 394 14.03 -8.16 4.80
CA GLY A 394 15.39 -8.69 4.89
C GLY A 394 16.49 -7.65 4.70
N LYS A 395 16.23 -6.36 4.96
CA LYS A 395 17.30 -5.34 4.93
C LYS A 395 18.32 -5.63 6.01
N VAL A 396 19.56 -5.87 5.61
CA VAL A 396 20.71 -6.07 6.51
C VAL A 396 21.03 -4.78 7.26
N GLY A 397 21.24 -4.87 8.58
CA GLY A 397 21.57 -3.72 9.44
C GLY A 397 21.60 -4.05 10.94
N TRP A 398 22.05 -3.10 11.78
CA TRP A 398 22.17 -3.25 13.24
C TRP A 398 20.86 -2.88 13.96
N TYR A 399 19.83 -3.72 13.85
CA TYR A 399 18.51 -3.47 14.45
C TYR A 399 18.50 -3.24 15.97
N SER A 400 19.47 -3.80 16.71
CA SER A 400 19.64 -3.53 18.14
C SER A 400 19.88 -2.04 18.43
N LYS A 401 20.52 -1.29 17.54
CA LYS A 401 20.75 0.15 17.71
C LYS A 401 19.44 0.96 17.68
N MET A 402 18.41 0.45 17.01
CA MET A 402 17.07 1.08 17.03
C MET A 402 16.44 1.01 18.43
N ILE A 403 16.82 0.01 19.22
CA ILE A 403 16.24 -0.28 20.53
C ILE A 403 16.89 0.57 21.61
N ASP A 404 18.18 0.87 21.50
CA ASP A 404 18.95 1.67 22.46
C ASP A 404 18.34 3.08 22.66
N GLU A 405 17.65 3.60 21.66
CA GLU A 405 16.95 4.89 21.79
C GLU A 405 15.74 4.82 22.72
N PHE A 406 15.17 3.63 22.98
CA PHE A 406 13.97 3.37 23.80
C PHE A 406 14.25 2.87 25.23
N THR A 407 15.49 2.48 25.51
CA THR A 407 15.98 2.12 26.85
C THR A 407 16.43 3.36 27.61
#